data_AF-A0A832IWU9-F1
#
_entry.id   AF-A0A832IWU9-F1
#
_cell.length_a   1.000
_cell.length_b   1.000
_cell.length_c   1.000
_cell.angle_alpha   90.00
_cell.angle_beta   90.00
_cell.angle_gamma   90.00
#
_symmetry.space_group_name_H-M   'P 1'
#
loop_
_entity.id
_entity.type
_entity.pdbx_description
1 polymer ?
#
loop_
_entity_poly.entity_id
_entity_poly.type
_entity_poly.pdbx_seq_one_letter_code
_entity_poly.pdbx_strand_id
1 'polypeptide(L)'
;MARNDLIGGSLWEEYSQEVQKRMDNPVNMGEITEEESGDNRLVIADFGAESCGDAVRLYWLIDPKDDKIIKSKFKSFGCGTAIASSDMMAELCMGKSVDEAVKITNIDVEKALRDTPDVPAVPGQKMHCSVMAYDVIKKAASMYKNVDMDSFEDEFILCECARVTQETIQEVIRLNKLTTIEEITDFTKAGAFCKSCVKPGGHEAKDVYLVDVLNTALKEQEAEDKSRKIIEAKGDGTFESMGLVQKIKSVESILEEYVRPTLKADGGDVELVDIKEVDDIFEVLIKYKGECISCSMNTTTTLAGIEDMLKFKLKAPLKVTVV
;
A
#
# COMPACT_ATOMS: atom_id res chain seq x y z
N MET A 1 15.28 4.05 22.81
CA MET A 1 14.34 3.71 23.89
C MET A 1 14.57 4.68 25.04
N ALA A 2 13.50 5.20 25.65
CA ALA A 2 13.63 6.04 26.82
C ALA A 2 13.92 5.16 28.04
N ARG A 3 14.73 5.65 28.98
CA ARG A 3 15.11 4.91 30.20
C ARG A 3 13.91 4.41 31.03
N ASN A 4 12.73 5.01 30.85
CA ASN A 4 11.52 4.67 31.58
C ASN A 4 10.79 3.43 31.02
N ASP A 5 11.10 2.99 29.80
CA ASP A 5 10.51 1.78 29.20
C ASP A 5 11.13 0.48 29.77
N LEU A 6 12.28 0.60 30.47
CA LEU A 6 13.03 -0.52 31.05
C LEU A 6 12.51 -1.00 32.43
N ILE A 7 11.42 -0.42 32.94
CA ILE A 7 10.92 -0.66 34.31
C ILE A 7 9.73 -1.64 34.33
N GLY A 8 9.13 -1.97 33.18
CA GLY A 8 7.85 -2.70 33.10
C GLY A 8 7.90 -4.20 32.77
N GLY A 9 9.03 -4.72 32.32
CA GLY A 9 9.24 -6.12 31.93
C GLY A 9 10.70 -6.35 31.57
N SER A 10 11.22 -7.55 31.77
CA SER A 10 12.58 -7.83 31.31
C SER A 10 12.66 -7.66 29.79
N LEU A 11 13.77 -7.14 29.25
CA LEU A 11 14.00 -7.01 27.79
C LEU A 11 13.73 -8.32 27.02
N TRP A 12 13.79 -9.45 27.74
CA TRP A 12 13.54 -10.81 27.27
C TRP A 12 12.06 -11.15 27.10
N GLU A 13 11.14 -10.43 27.75
CA GLU A 13 9.69 -10.57 27.59
C GLU A 13 9.17 -9.97 26.28
N GLU A 14 9.98 -9.17 25.58
CA GLU A 14 9.62 -8.62 24.26
C GLU A 14 9.96 -9.57 23.10
N TYR A 15 10.61 -10.70 23.36
CA TYR A 15 10.82 -11.76 22.38
C TYR A 15 9.77 -12.85 22.56
N SER A 16 9.25 -13.37 21.46
CA SER A 16 8.41 -14.57 21.48
C SER A 16 9.18 -15.77 22.08
N GLN A 17 8.44 -16.72 22.62
CA GLN A 17 8.98 -17.97 23.13
C GLN A 17 9.66 -18.76 22.00
N GLU A 18 9.11 -18.72 20.78
CA GLU A 18 9.73 -19.39 19.64
C GLU A 18 11.08 -18.75 19.26
N VAL A 19 11.22 -17.42 19.35
CA VAL A 19 12.52 -16.74 19.17
C VAL A 19 13.50 -17.19 20.23
N GLN A 20 13.12 -17.17 21.51
CA GLN A 20 14.00 -17.58 22.61
C GLN A 20 14.44 -19.04 22.46
N LYS A 21 13.51 -19.94 22.13
CA LYS A 21 13.79 -21.36 21.89
C LYS A 21 14.81 -21.58 20.78
N ARG A 22 14.69 -20.87 19.65
CA ARG A 22 15.62 -21.00 18.52
C ARG A 22 16.95 -20.28 18.75
N MET A 23 16.96 -19.23 19.56
CA MET A 23 18.19 -18.61 20.05
C MET A 23 19.02 -19.61 20.85
N ASP A 24 18.39 -20.32 21.78
CA ASP A 24 19.08 -21.22 22.71
C ASP A 24 19.40 -22.58 22.08
N ASN A 25 18.49 -23.11 21.25
CA ASN A 25 18.59 -24.44 20.66
C ASN A 25 18.15 -24.46 19.18
N PRO A 26 18.94 -23.86 18.26
CA PRO A 26 18.61 -23.88 16.84
C PRO A 26 18.67 -25.30 16.27
N VAL A 27 17.66 -25.68 15.47
CA VAL A 27 17.48 -27.04 14.96
C VAL A 27 18.29 -27.30 13.69
N ASN A 28 18.48 -26.25 12.89
CA ASN A 28 19.08 -26.31 11.56
C ASN A 28 20.51 -25.74 11.52
N MET A 29 21.09 -25.44 12.68
CA MET A 29 22.48 -24.99 12.74
C MET A 29 23.44 -26.13 12.37
N GLY A 30 24.42 -25.83 11.53
CA GLY A 30 25.40 -26.81 11.04
C GLY A 30 25.92 -26.47 9.64
N GLU A 31 26.64 -27.41 9.06
CA GLU A 31 27.12 -27.33 7.68
C GLU A 31 26.70 -28.56 6.89
N ILE A 32 26.79 -28.45 5.57
CA ILE A 32 26.69 -29.58 4.65
C ILE A 32 28.00 -29.61 3.89
N THR A 33 28.68 -30.75 3.94
CA THR A 33 29.97 -30.99 3.27
C THR A 33 29.75 -31.49 1.83
N GLU A 34 30.76 -31.37 0.98
CA GLU A 34 30.70 -31.94 -0.38
C GLU A 34 30.60 -33.48 -0.38
N GLU A 35 31.09 -34.15 0.66
CA GLU A 35 30.94 -35.60 0.78
C GLU A 35 29.47 -35.99 1.05
N GLU A 36 28.77 -35.19 1.86
CA GLU A 36 27.35 -35.41 2.17
C GLU A 36 26.41 -35.06 1.02
N SER A 37 26.88 -34.30 0.02
CA SER A 37 26.01 -33.86 -1.08
C SER A 37 25.70 -34.99 -2.05
N GLY A 38 26.66 -35.91 -2.27
CA GLY A 38 26.50 -37.02 -3.21
C GLY A 38 26.12 -36.52 -4.61
N ASP A 39 25.04 -37.06 -5.16
CA ASP A 39 24.51 -36.66 -6.49
C ASP A 39 23.67 -35.37 -6.46
N ASN A 40 23.40 -34.82 -5.27
CA ASN A 40 22.61 -33.60 -5.13
C ASN A 40 23.49 -32.37 -5.27
N ARG A 41 22.88 -31.25 -5.66
CA ARG A 41 23.59 -29.99 -5.82
C ARG A 41 23.71 -29.26 -4.49
N LEU A 42 24.94 -29.08 -4.01
CA LEU A 42 25.25 -28.26 -2.86
C LEU A 42 25.40 -26.79 -3.26
N VAL A 43 24.71 -25.91 -2.55
CA VAL A 43 24.86 -24.45 -2.65
C VAL A 43 25.25 -23.92 -1.28
N ILE A 44 26.33 -23.12 -1.25
CA ILE A 44 26.82 -22.45 -0.04
C ILE A 44 26.81 -20.96 -0.32
N ALA A 45 25.92 -20.23 0.36
CA ALA A 45 25.75 -18.79 0.17
C ALA A 45 26.09 -18.03 1.45
N ASP A 46 26.92 -17.01 1.32
CA ASP A 46 27.28 -16.09 2.38
C ASP A 46 26.59 -14.74 2.17
N PHE A 47 26.01 -14.19 3.24
CA PHE A 47 25.46 -12.84 3.26
C PHE A 47 25.68 -12.21 4.64
N GLY A 48 25.88 -10.90 4.70
CA GLY A 48 26.08 -10.20 5.97
C GLY A 48 25.95 -8.69 5.84
N ALA A 49 25.70 -8.04 6.96
CA ALA A 49 25.53 -6.60 7.05
C ALA A 49 26.63 -5.99 7.93
N GLU A 50 27.55 -5.25 7.31
CA GLU A 50 28.65 -4.58 8.03
C GLU A 50 28.15 -3.59 9.10
N SER A 51 26.97 -3.01 8.90
CA SER A 51 26.38 -2.01 9.79
C SER A 51 25.98 -2.55 11.16
N CYS A 52 25.60 -3.83 11.26
CA CYS A 52 25.25 -4.48 12.53
C CYS A 52 26.24 -5.59 12.94
N GLY A 53 27.15 -6.00 12.05
CA GLY A 53 28.15 -7.02 12.31
C GLY A 53 27.62 -8.46 12.26
N ASP A 54 26.38 -8.65 11.80
CA ASP A 54 25.76 -9.97 11.63
C ASP A 54 26.07 -10.53 10.23
N ALA A 55 26.32 -11.84 10.16
CA ALA A 55 26.55 -12.60 8.94
C ALA A 55 25.92 -14.00 9.05
N VAL A 56 25.48 -14.53 7.91
CA VAL A 56 24.89 -15.85 7.78
C VAL A 56 25.48 -16.58 6.58
N ARG A 57 25.79 -17.85 6.79
CA ARG A 57 26.12 -18.82 5.74
C ARG A 57 24.99 -19.83 5.65
N LEU A 58 24.32 -19.87 4.51
CA LEU A 58 23.27 -20.83 4.19
C LEU A 58 23.83 -21.97 3.34
N TYR A 59 23.46 -23.20 3.72
CA TYR A 59 23.77 -24.43 3.01
C TYR A 59 22.47 -25.04 2.51
N TRP A 60 22.31 -25.17 1.20
CA TRP A 60 21.22 -25.92 0.58
C TRP A 60 21.76 -27.16 -0.11
N LEU A 61 21.07 -28.27 0.11
CA LEU A 61 21.21 -29.45 -0.72
C LEU A 61 19.95 -29.59 -1.57
N ILE A 62 20.12 -29.56 -2.88
CA ILE A 62 19.02 -29.48 -3.84
C ILE A 62 19.02 -30.74 -4.72
N ASP A 63 17.87 -31.39 -4.82
CA ASP A 63 17.68 -32.50 -5.76
C ASP A 63 17.58 -31.92 -7.19
N PRO A 64 18.53 -32.22 -8.09
CA PRO A 64 18.54 -31.68 -9.45
C PRO A 64 17.39 -32.21 -10.32
N LYS A 65 16.60 -33.19 -9.88
CA LYS A 65 15.48 -33.74 -10.64
C LYS A 65 14.24 -32.86 -10.62
N ASP A 66 14.00 -32.18 -9.49
CA ASP A 66 12.80 -31.38 -9.27
C ASP A 66 13.07 -30.04 -8.58
N ASP A 67 14.34 -29.65 -8.52
CA ASP A 67 14.83 -28.39 -7.93
C ASP A 67 14.41 -28.19 -6.46
N LYS A 68 14.11 -29.27 -5.72
CA LYS A 68 13.71 -29.18 -4.32
C LYS A 68 14.87 -29.16 -3.35
N ILE A 69 14.76 -28.30 -2.34
CA ILE A 69 15.68 -28.19 -1.22
C ILE A 69 15.38 -29.34 -0.25
N ILE A 70 16.20 -30.39 -0.31
CA ILE A 70 16.05 -31.59 0.54
C ILE A 70 16.71 -31.45 1.91
N LYS A 71 17.71 -30.55 2.02
CA LYS A 71 18.30 -30.15 3.30
C LYS A 71 18.64 -28.66 3.27
N SER A 72 18.41 -28.00 4.39
CA SER A 72 18.73 -26.60 4.60
C SER A 72 19.39 -26.46 5.98
N LYS A 73 20.65 -26.01 5.99
CA LYS A 73 21.44 -25.80 7.20
C LYS A 73 22.06 -24.41 7.18
N PHE A 74 22.47 -23.91 8.32
CA PHE A 74 23.10 -22.60 8.39
C PHE A 74 24.20 -22.52 9.45
N LYS A 75 25.12 -21.57 9.25
CA LYS A 75 25.94 -20.99 10.30
C LYS A 75 25.61 -19.50 10.39
N SER A 76 25.53 -18.98 11.60
CA SER A 76 25.33 -17.55 11.82
C SER A 76 26.39 -17.02 12.77
N PHE A 77 26.93 -15.86 12.42
CA PHE A 77 27.69 -15.01 13.32
C PHE A 77 26.85 -13.76 13.57
N GLY A 78 26.51 -13.45 14.82
CA GLY A 78 25.69 -12.29 15.09
C GLY A 78 24.90 -12.37 16.38
N CYS A 79 23.92 -11.49 16.53
CA CYS A 79 23.03 -11.48 17.68
C CYS A 79 22.09 -12.70 17.71
N GLY A 80 21.53 -13.02 18.88
CA GLY A 80 20.62 -14.17 19.02
C GLY A 80 19.43 -14.12 18.04
N THR A 81 18.88 -12.93 17.78
CA THR A 81 17.80 -12.79 16.80
C THR A 81 18.23 -13.18 15.37
N ALA A 82 19.49 -12.97 15.00
CA ALA A 82 20.04 -13.45 13.73
C ALA A 82 20.09 -14.98 13.67
N ILE A 83 20.45 -15.64 14.77
CA ILE A 83 20.43 -17.10 14.90
C ILE A 83 19.01 -17.63 14.75
N ALA A 84 18.05 -17.08 15.50
CA ALA A 84 16.65 -17.53 15.43
C ALA A 84 16.02 -17.29 14.04
N SER A 85 16.29 -16.13 13.43
CA SER A 85 15.79 -15.82 12.09
C SER A 85 16.38 -16.75 11.02
N SER A 86 17.68 -17.04 11.11
CA SER A 86 18.37 -17.98 10.20
C SER A 86 17.90 -19.42 10.38
N ASP A 87 17.63 -19.83 11.63
CA ASP A 87 17.11 -21.17 11.92
C ASP A 87 15.71 -21.38 11.35
N MET A 88 14.82 -20.40 11.54
CA MET A 88 13.48 -20.41 10.98
C MET A 88 13.50 -20.35 9.45
N MET A 89 14.35 -19.49 8.89
CA MET A 89 14.55 -19.41 7.44
C MET A 89 14.97 -20.77 6.85
N ALA A 90 15.95 -21.43 7.48
CA ALA A 90 16.40 -22.73 7.03
C ALA A 90 15.25 -23.75 7.03
N GLU A 91 14.43 -23.75 8.08
CA GLU A 91 13.23 -24.60 8.18
C GLU A 91 12.21 -24.31 7.09
N LEU A 92 11.85 -23.04 6.88
CA LEU A 92 10.87 -22.63 5.88
C LEU A 92 11.29 -23.01 4.45
N CYS A 93 12.59 -23.08 4.17
CA CYS A 93 13.11 -23.50 2.87
C CYS A 93 13.00 -25.01 2.63
N MET A 94 12.94 -25.83 3.68
CA MET A 94 12.97 -27.29 3.52
C MET A 94 11.75 -27.80 2.75
N GLY A 95 12.00 -28.66 1.75
CA GLY A 95 10.97 -29.29 0.92
C GLY A 95 10.39 -28.40 -0.20
N LYS A 96 10.74 -27.11 -0.22
CA LYS A 96 10.34 -26.18 -1.30
C LYS A 96 11.27 -26.32 -2.51
N SER A 97 10.73 -26.05 -3.69
CA SER A 97 11.57 -25.76 -4.86
C SER A 97 12.33 -24.45 -4.67
N VAL A 98 13.44 -24.26 -5.38
CA VAL A 98 14.20 -22.99 -5.36
C VAL A 98 13.31 -21.79 -5.71
N ASP A 99 12.39 -21.96 -6.67
CA ASP A 99 11.43 -20.89 -7.05
C ASP A 99 10.41 -20.55 -5.98
N GLU A 100 10.01 -21.52 -5.17
CA GLU A 100 9.14 -21.27 -4.01
C GLU A 100 9.93 -20.66 -2.84
N ALA A 101 11.20 -21.04 -2.67
CA ALA A 101 12.04 -20.52 -1.61
C ALA A 101 12.34 -19.03 -1.81
N VAL A 102 12.62 -18.58 -3.03
CA VAL A 102 12.86 -17.15 -3.36
C VAL A 102 11.67 -16.25 -2.97
N LYS A 103 10.47 -16.80 -2.89
CA LYS A 103 9.25 -16.05 -2.52
C LYS A 103 9.07 -15.89 -1.01
N ILE A 104 9.81 -16.64 -0.19
CA ILE A 104 9.81 -16.44 1.27
C ILE A 104 10.32 -15.05 1.53
N THR A 105 9.59 -14.24 2.31
CA THR A 105 9.98 -12.88 2.70
C THR A 105 10.51 -12.83 4.13
N ASN A 106 11.17 -11.72 4.50
CA ASN A 106 11.51 -11.46 5.90
C ASN A 106 10.28 -11.42 6.82
N ILE A 107 9.13 -11.00 6.29
CA ILE A 107 7.86 -10.98 7.02
C ILE A 107 7.35 -12.40 7.25
N ASP A 108 7.55 -13.33 6.32
CA ASP A 108 7.18 -14.73 6.52
C ASP A 108 8.02 -15.39 7.61
N VAL A 109 9.34 -15.10 7.63
CA VAL A 109 10.24 -15.55 8.69
C VAL A 109 9.81 -14.99 10.04
N GLU A 110 9.51 -13.69 10.11
CA GLU A 110 9.08 -13.06 11.37
C GLU A 110 7.73 -13.59 11.83
N LYS A 111 6.75 -13.76 10.94
CA LYS A 111 5.44 -14.34 11.28
C LYS A 111 5.56 -15.77 11.81
N ALA A 112 6.43 -16.58 11.20
CA ALA A 112 6.66 -17.95 11.65
C ALA A 112 7.28 -18.02 13.05
N LEU A 113 7.96 -16.96 13.48
CA LEU A 113 8.55 -16.83 14.81
C LEU A 113 7.58 -16.27 15.86
N ARG A 114 6.35 -15.86 15.50
CA ARG A 114 5.40 -15.29 16.47
C ARG A 114 4.74 -16.38 17.32
N ASP A 115 4.56 -16.08 18.61
CA ASP A 115 3.73 -16.93 19.48
C ASP A 115 2.24 -16.76 19.19
N THR A 116 1.84 -15.55 18.80
CA THR A 116 0.45 -15.22 18.45
C THR A 116 0.42 -14.37 17.18
N PRO A 117 -0.62 -14.46 16.34
CA PRO A 117 -0.66 -13.78 15.05
C PRO A 117 -0.49 -12.25 15.13
N ASP A 118 -1.00 -11.63 16.19
CA ASP A 118 -1.10 -10.16 16.30
C ASP A 118 0.08 -9.51 17.04
N VAL A 119 0.94 -10.31 17.68
CA VAL A 119 2.09 -9.81 18.45
C VAL A 119 3.38 -10.10 17.67
N PRO A 120 4.18 -9.07 17.34
CA PRO A 120 5.48 -9.26 16.68
C PRO A 120 6.39 -10.20 17.46
N ALA A 121 7.16 -11.02 16.75
CA ALA A 121 8.07 -11.99 17.36
C ALA A 121 9.26 -11.32 18.06
N VAL A 122 9.65 -10.14 17.55
CA VAL A 122 10.78 -9.35 18.03
C VAL A 122 10.44 -7.87 18.04
N PRO A 123 11.11 -7.06 18.88
CA PRO A 123 11.02 -5.60 18.82
C PRO A 123 11.39 -5.06 17.44
N GLY A 124 10.76 -3.96 17.04
CA GLY A 124 10.93 -3.39 15.69
C GLY A 124 12.38 -3.09 15.29
N GLN A 125 13.26 -2.80 16.25
CA GLN A 125 14.69 -2.56 15.99
C GLN A 125 15.45 -3.82 15.57
N LYS A 126 14.93 -5.02 15.87
CA LYS A 126 15.55 -6.32 15.60
C LYS A 126 15.02 -7.00 14.33
N MET A 127 14.08 -6.37 13.63
CA MET A 127 13.51 -6.86 12.36
C MET A 127 14.54 -7.05 11.24
N HIS A 128 15.68 -6.35 11.28
CA HIS A 128 16.72 -6.46 10.25
C HIS A 128 17.31 -7.88 10.15
N CYS A 129 17.28 -8.67 11.23
CA CYS A 129 17.74 -10.06 11.21
C CYS A 129 16.91 -10.95 10.27
N SER A 130 15.60 -10.69 10.17
CA SER A 130 14.73 -11.37 9.21
C SER A 130 14.99 -10.93 7.77
N VAL A 131 15.45 -9.68 7.57
CA VAL A 131 15.86 -9.16 6.26
C VAL A 131 17.11 -9.90 5.76
N MET A 132 18.09 -10.10 6.64
CA MET A 132 19.30 -10.87 6.30
C MET A 132 18.99 -12.31 5.89
N ALA A 133 18.02 -12.94 6.59
CA ALA A 133 17.54 -14.27 6.23
C ALA A 133 16.91 -14.32 4.82
N TYR A 134 16.20 -13.28 4.42
CA TYR A 134 15.67 -13.16 3.06
C TYR A 134 16.78 -13.04 2.01
N ASP A 135 17.75 -12.15 2.24
CA ASP A 135 18.79 -11.86 1.25
C ASP A 135 19.69 -13.08 0.99
N VAL A 136 19.97 -13.88 2.02
CA VAL A 136 20.76 -15.10 1.82
C VAL A 136 20.01 -16.17 1.02
N ILE A 137 18.67 -16.25 1.12
CA ILE A 137 17.85 -17.12 0.26
C ILE A 137 18.01 -16.69 -1.20
N LYS A 138 17.87 -15.39 -1.48
CA LYS A 138 18.06 -14.86 -2.84
C LYS A 138 19.47 -15.12 -3.37
N LYS A 139 20.48 -14.95 -2.52
CA LYS A 139 21.86 -15.25 -2.88
C LYS A 139 22.06 -16.73 -3.21
N ALA A 140 21.50 -17.64 -2.41
CA ALA A 140 21.57 -19.08 -2.68
C ALA A 140 20.84 -19.44 -3.99
N ALA A 141 19.66 -18.88 -4.22
CA ALA A 141 18.90 -19.11 -5.43
C ALA A 141 19.60 -18.55 -6.68
N SER A 142 20.23 -17.37 -6.60
CA SER A 142 20.97 -16.77 -7.71
C SER A 142 22.18 -17.64 -8.10
N MET A 143 22.88 -18.19 -7.11
CA MET A 143 23.97 -19.15 -7.32
C MET A 143 23.48 -20.47 -7.94
N TYR A 144 22.31 -20.97 -7.54
CA TYR A 144 21.74 -22.17 -8.11
C TYR A 144 21.34 -21.98 -9.58
N LYS A 145 20.58 -20.90 -9.85
CA LYS A 145 20.03 -20.56 -11.16
C LYS A 145 21.04 -19.90 -12.10
N ASN A 146 22.20 -19.50 -11.58
CA ASN A 146 23.24 -18.75 -12.30
C ASN A 146 22.68 -17.46 -12.94
N VAL A 147 21.98 -16.67 -12.13
CA VAL A 147 21.41 -15.37 -12.49
C VAL A 147 21.91 -14.29 -11.52
N ASP A 148 21.71 -13.03 -11.86
CA ASP A 148 21.96 -11.93 -10.91
C ASP A 148 20.94 -11.98 -9.76
N MET A 149 21.36 -11.66 -8.54
CA MET A 149 20.46 -11.65 -7.38
C MET A 149 19.36 -10.59 -7.54
N ASP A 150 19.68 -9.46 -8.16
CA ASP A 150 18.76 -8.35 -8.38
C ASP A 150 17.67 -8.72 -9.41
N SER A 151 17.87 -9.79 -10.18
CA SER A 151 16.83 -10.31 -11.09
C SER A 151 15.60 -10.89 -10.39
N PHE A 152 15.65 -11.04 -9.06
CA PHE A 152 14.49 -11.43 -8.24
C PHE A 152 13.74 -10.22 -7.67
N GLU A 153 14.15 -8.99 -8.00
CA GLU A 153 13.51 -7.73 -7.59
C GLU A 153 13.13 -6.95 -8.83
N ASP A 154 11.85 -7.02 -9.22
CA ASP A 154 11.34 -6.28 -10.38
C ASP A 154 11.18 -4.77 -10.09
N GLU A 155 11.24 -4.35 -8.83
CA GLU A 155 10.92 -3.00 -8.37
C GLU A 155 11.92 -2.48 -7.33
N PHE A 156 12.18 -1.17 -7.34
CA PHE A 156 13.08 -0.51 -6.39
C PHE A 156 12.50 -0.53 -4.96
N ILE A 157 13.16 -1.26 -4.05
CA ILE A 157 12.80 -1.34 -2.63
C ILE A 157 13.29 -0.09 -1.90
N LEU A 158 12.36 0.76 -1.46
CA LEU A 158 12.69 1.97 -0.69
C LEU A 158 12.88 1.63 0.80
N CYS A 159 12.07 0.71 1.34
CA CYS A 159 12.17 0.29 2.73
C CYS A 159 12.47 -1.21 2.84
N GLU A 160 13.73 -1.55 3.11
CA GLU A 160 14.17 -2.95 3.26
C GLU A 160 13.53 -3.68 4.44
N CYS A 161 13.32 -2.99 5.57
CA CYS A 161 12.75 -3.63 6.75
C CYS A 161 11.30 -4.06 6.54
N ALA A 162 10.51 -3.26 5.83
CA ALA A 162 9.13 -3.56 5.52
C ALA A 162 8.96 -4.24 4.15
N ARG A 163 10.04 -4.37 3.37
CA ARG A 163 10.06 -4.77 1.95
C ARG A 163 8.98 -4.07 1.13
N VAL A 164 8.99 -2.74 1.23
CA VAL A 164 8.05 -1.88 0.50
C VAL A 164 8.78 -1.14 -0.61
N THR A 165 8.26 -1.28 -1.82
CA THR A 165 8.80 -0.63 -3.02
C THR A 165 8.41 0.84 -3.07
N GLN A 166 9.21 1.64 -3.77
CA GLN A 166 8.87 3.05 -4.00
C GLN A 166 7.53 3.18 -4.73
N GLU A 167 7.24 2.29 -5.69
CA GLU A 167 5.99 2.28 -6.44
C GLU A 167 4.79 2.03 -5.52
N THR A 168 4.88 1.04 -4.62
CA THR A 168 3.84 0.79 -3.61
C THR A 168 3.58 2.02 -2.74
N ILE A 169 4.63 2.72 -2.30
CA ILE A 169 4.50 3.93 -1.47
C ILE A 169 3.81 5.04 -2.27
N GLN A 170 4.24 5.28 -3.51
CA GLN A 170 3.64 6.28 -4.38
C GLN A 170 2.15 5.99 -4.64
N GLU A 171 1.81 4.73 -4.92
CA GLU A 171 0.44 4.31 -5.14
C GLU A 171 -0.43 4.54 -3.90
N VAL A 172 0.04 4.13 -2.72
CA VAL A 172 -0.69 4.29 -1.46
C VAL A 172 -0.89 5.77 -1.10
N ILE A 173 0.12 6.61 -1.30
CA ILE A 173 0.02 8.06 -1.11
C ILE A 173 -1.07 8.63 -2.03
N ARG A 174 -1.08 8.23 -3.31
CA ARG A 174 -2.04 8.72 -4.31
C ARG A 174 -3.47 8.27 -4.02
N LEU A 175 -3.66 6.97 -3.78
CA LEU A 175 -4.99 6.38 -3.55
C LEU A 175 -5.66 6.92 -2.28
N ASN A 176 -4.88 7.15 -1.23
CA ASN A 176 -5.39 7.58 0.07
C ASN A 176 -5.18 9.07 0.37
N LYS A 177 -4.55 9.81 -0.55
CA LYS A 177 -4.20 11.23 -0.40
C LYS A 177 -3.41 11.51 0.88
N LEU A 178 -2.40 10.68 1.14
CA LEU A 178 -1.59 10.79 2.35
C LEU A 178 -0.72 12.05 2.30
N THR A 179 -0.55 12.70 3.44
CA THR A 179 0.19 13.96 3.56
C THR A 179 1.32 13.93 4.57
N THR A 180 1.44 12.84 5.33
CA THR A 180 2.44 12.68 6.39
C THR A 180 3.18 11.35 6.29
N ILE A 181 4.36 11.27 6.90
CA ILE A 181 5.15 10.04 6.98
C ILE A 181 4.47 9.01 7.87
N GLU A 182 3.83 9.47 8.95
CA GLU A 182 3.08 8.65 9.88
C GLU A 182 1.96 7.90 9.16
N GLU A 183 1.19 8.59 8.32
CA GLU A 183 0.16 7.95 7.49
C GLU A 183 0.76 6.91 6.53
N ILE A 184 1.86 7.23 5.84
CA ILE A 184 2.54 6.26 4.96
C ILE A 184 2.96 5.02 5.77
N THR A 185 3.49 5.25 6.97
CA THR A 185 3.91 4.18 7.88
C THR A 185 2.73 3.32 8.31
N ASP A 186 1.57 3.90 8.61
CA ASP A 186 0.40 3.16 9.04
C ASP A 186 -0.14 2.22 7.96
N PHE A 187 -0.16 2.68 6.71
CA PHE A 187 -0.63 1.89 5.57
C PHE A 187 0.40 0.86 5.08
N THR A 188 1.67 1.26 4.95
CA THR A 188 2.69 0.43 4.28
C THR A 188 3.63 -0.29 5.25
N LYS A 189 3.68 0.16 6.50
CA LYS A 189 4.72 -0.19 7.49
C LYS A 189 6.13 0.28 7.14
N ALA A 190 6.33 0.97 6.01
CA ALA A 190 7.59 1.62 5.69
C ALA A 190 7.93 2.67 6.75
N GLY A 191 9.13 2.63 7.29
CA GLY A 191 9.55 3.56 8.36
C GLY A 191 9.13 3.15 9.78
N ALA A 192 8.35 2.09 9.96
CA ALA A 192 7.92 1.63 11.30
C ALA A 192 9.07 1.05 12.15
N PHE A 193 10.11 0.55 11.48
CA PHE A 193 11.17 -0.26 12.10
C PHE A 193 12.46 0.55 12.34
N CYS A 194 13.49 0.40 11.49
CA CYS A 194 14.79 1.06 11.66
C CYS A 194 14.79 2.58 11.39
N LYS A 195 13.72 3.09 10.74
CA LYS A 195 13.56 4.49 10.30
C LYS A 195 14.60 5.00 9.29
N SER A 196 15.49 4.15 8.77
CA SER A 196 16.51 4.55 7.79
C SER A 196 15.94 5.11 6.49
N CYS A 197 14.79 4.59 6.04
CA CYS A 197 14.12 5.10 4.85
C CYS A 197 13.39 6.42 5.07
N VAL A 198 13.22 6.91 6.30
CA VAL A 198 12.36 8.08 6.57
C VAL A 198 13.01 9.37 6.09
N LYS A 199 14.27 9.61 6.48
CA LYS A 199 15.05 10.81 6.17
C LYS A 199 16.55 10.55 6.40
N PRO A 200 17.45 11.40 5.87
CA PRO A 200 18.89 11.29 6.15
C PRO A 200 19.20 11.22 7.65
N GLY A 201 20.19 10.40 8.01
CA GLY A 201 20.65 10.22 9.40
C GLY A 201 20.12 8.97 10.12
N GLY A 202 19.57 8.00 9.39
CA GLY A 202 19.25 6.67 9.91
C GLY A 202 20.47 5.75 10.09
N HIS A 203 20.23 4.45 10.25
CA HIS A 203 21.31 3.46 10.43
C HIS A 203 22.17 3.27 9.17
N GLU A 204 21.64 3.63 8.02
CA GLU A 204 22.30 3.56 6.71
C GLU A 204 21.83 4.72 5.83
N ALA A 205 22.66 5.14 4.90
CA ALA A 205 22.29 6.12 3.89
C ALA A 205 21.43 5.46 2.80
N LYS A 206 20.45 6.21 2.29
CA LYS A 206 19.62 5.82 1.14
C LYS A 206 19.72 6.89 0.04
N ASP A 207 19.52 6.47 -1.20
CA ASP A 207 19.46 7.36 -2.37
C ASP A 207 18.16 8.17 -2.40
N VAL A 208 17.06 7.54 -1.95
CA VAL A 208 15.72 8.13 -1.89
C VAL A 208 15.13 7.85 -0.51
N TYR A 209 14.52 8.87 0.10
CA TYR A 209 13.83 8.75 1.39
C TYR A 209 12.31 8.93 1.22
N LEU A 210 11.53 8.47 2.22
CA LEU A 210 10.08 8.65 2.27
C LEU A 210 9.69 10.13 2.22
N VAL A 211 10.48 11.02 2.83
CA VAL A 211 10.27 12.46 2.72
C VAL A 211 10.39 12.97 1.28
N ASP A 212 11.26 12.38 0.47
CA ASP A 212 11.44 12.80 -0.93
C ASP A 212 10.25 12.35 -1.78
N VAL A 213 9.80 11.11 -1.58
CA VAL A 213 8.63 10.55 -2.27
C VAL A 213 7.36 11.30 -1.90
N LEU A 214 7.14 11.55 -0.61
CA LEU A 214 5.99 12.32 -0.12
C LEU A 214 5.99 13.75 -0.66
N ASN A 215 7.14 14.45 -0.60
CA ASN A 215 7.24 15.81 -1.13
C ASN A 215 6.98 15.87 -2.64
N THR A 216 7.39 14.85 -3.39
CA THR A 216 7.13 14.74 -4.83
C THR A 216 5.63 14.56 -5.08
N ALA A 217 5.00 13.60 -4.40
CA ALA A 217 3.57 13.34 -4.53
C ALA A 217 2.70 14.55 -4.13
N LEU A 218 3.06 15.27 -3.07
CA LEU A 218 2.35 16.48 -2.64
C LEU A 218 2.42 17.59 -3.70
N LYS A 219 3.58 17.79 -4.33
CA LYS A 219 3.73 18.79 -5.42
C LYS A 219 2.87 18.42 -6.63
N GLU A 220 2.79 17.13 -6.97
CA GLU A 220 1.95 16.64 -8.05
C GLU A 220 0.46 16.87 -7.74
N GLN A 221 0.02 16.52 -6.54
CA GLN A 221 -1.36 16.77 -6.08
C GLN A 221 -1.70 18.26 -6.09
N GLU A 222 -0.81 19.13 -5.63
CA GLU A 222 -1.02 20.58 -5.69
C GLU A 222 -1.11 21.11 -7.13
N ALA A 223 -0.32 20.56 -8.05
CA ALA A 223 -0.33 20.96 -9.46
C ALA A 223 -1.62 20.50 -10.15
N GLU A 224 -2.09 19.30 -9.86
CA GLU A 224 -3.38 18.79 -10.31
C GLU A 224 -4.54 19.65 -9.77
N ASP A 225 -4.52 19.97 -8.47
CA ASP A 225 -5.54 20.82 -7.84
C ASP A 225 -5.54 22.25 -8.41
N LYS A 226 -4.36 22.83 -8.67
CA LYS A 226 -4.25 24.13 -9.36
C LYS A 226 -4.81 24.05 -10.77
N SER A 227 -4.47 23.01 -11.52
CA SER A 227 -4.96 22.82 -12.89
C SER A 227 -6.48 22.64 -12.91
N ARG A 228 -7.01 21.85 -11.99
CA ARG A 228 -8.45 21.69 -11.80
C ARG A 228 -9.13 23.00 -11.44
N LYS A 229 -8.58 23.78 -10.50
CA LYS A 229 -9.11 25.10 -10.13
C LYS A 229 -9.04 26.09 -11.29
N ILE A 230 -8.01 26.05 -12.13
CA ILE A 230 -7.91 26.88 -13.35
C ILE A 230 -8.99 26.49 -14.35
N ILE A 231 -9.25 25.19 -14.54
CA ILE A 231 -10.35 24.70 -15.40
C ILE A 231 -11.70 25.15 -14.83
N GLU A 232 -11.90 25.03 -13.52
CA GLU A 232 -13.11 25.49 -12.81
C GLU A 232 -13.28 27.01 -12.82
N ALA A 233 -12.19 27.79 -12.88
CA ALA A 233 -12.20 29.26 -12.86
C ALA A 233 -12.20 29.92 -14.24
N LYS A 234 -11.86 29.19 -15.31
CA LYS A 234 -11.94 29.66 -16.70
C LYS A 234 -13.36 29.71 -17.25
N GLY A 235 -14.36 29.26 -16.49
CA GLY A 235 -15.74 29.64 -16.76
C GLY A 235 -15.92 31.14 -16.56
N ASP A 236 -16.34 31.87 -17.57
CA ASP A 236 -16.69 33.31 -17.56
C ASP A 236 -17.82 33.72 -16.57
N GLY A 237 -18.23 32.82 -15.67
CA GLY A 237 -19.29 33.01 -14.68
C GLY A 237 -20.70 32.83 -15.23
N THR A 238 -20.86 32.61 -16.55
CA THR A 238 -22.13 32.20 -17.15
C THR A 238 -22.32 30.68 -17.05
N PHE A 239 -23.56 30.21 -17.04
CA PHE A 239 -23.84 28.78 -16.97
C PHE A 239 -23.24 28.00 -18.15
N GLU A 240 -23.06 28.64 -19.31
CA GLU A 240 -22.47 28.05 -20.52
C GLU A 240 -21.02 27.60 -20.30
N SER A 241 -20.23 28.44 -19.62
CA SER A 241 -18.81 28.24 -19.41
C SER A 241 -18.44 27.45 -18.15
N MET A 242 -19.44 27.11 -17.32
CA MET A 242 -19.25 26.29 -16.11
C MET A 242 -18.84 24.86 -16.46
N GLY A 243 -17.95 24.28 -15.65
CA GLY A 243 -17.66 22.84 -15.72
C GLY A 243 -18.88 22.00 -15.34
N LEU A 244 -18.96 20.74 -15.79
CA LEU A 244 -20.11 19.85 -15.54
C LEU A 244 -20.52 19.79 -14.05
N VAL A 245 -19.54 19.68 -13.14
CA VAL A 245 -19.79 19.64 -11.69
C VAL A 245 -20.40 20.95 -11.17
N GLN A 246 -19.96 22.10 -11.70
CA GLN A 246 -20.52 23.40 -11.35
C GLN A 246 -21.94 23.56 -11.92
N LYS A 247 -22.19 23.11 -13.16
CA LYS A 247 -23.53 23.09 -13.77
C LYS A 247 -24.51 22.29 -12.90
N ILE A 248 -24.12 21.07 -12.48
CA ILE A 248 -24.93 20.22 -11.60
C ILE A 248 -25.24 20.91 -10.27
N LYS A 249 -24.22 21.47 -9.61
CA LYS A 249 -24.40 22.18 -8.33
C LYS A 249 -25.31 23.40 -8.45
N SER A 250 -25.16 24.19 -9.51
CA SER A 250 -25.99 25.37 -9.76
C SER A 250 -27.46 24.99 -9.97
N VAL A 251 -27.74 23.95 -10.76
CA VAL A 251 -29.10 23.45 -10.97
C VAL A 251 -29.70 22.91 -9.67
N GLU A 252 -28.99 22.04 -8.94
CA GLU A 252 -29.51 21.49 -7.67
C GLU A 252 -29.78 22.57 -6.62
N SER A 253 -28.91 23.57 -6.50
CA SER A 253 -29.14 24.69 -5.57
C SER A 253 -30.43 25.44 -5.90
N ILE A 254 -30.73 25.65 -7.19
CA ILE A 254 -31.97 26.32 -7.61
C ILE A 254 -33.18 25.43 -7.35
N LEU A 255 -33.07 24.12 -7.61
CA LEU A 255 -34.15 23.18 -7.33
C LEU A 255 -34.48 23.16 -5.83
N GLU A 256 -33.49 23.05 -4.95
CA GLU A 256 -33.70 23.00 -3.50
C GLU A 256 -34.25 24.32 -2.94
N GLU A 257 -33.79 25.47 -3.43
CA GLU A 257 -34.20 26.77 -2.88
C GLU A 257 -35.57 27.23 -3.42
N TYR A 258 -35.90 26.95 -4.68
CA TYR A 258 -37.06 27.57 -5.35
C TYR A 258 -38.12 26.59 -5.85
N VAL A 259 -37.78 25.33 -6.12
CA VAL A 259 -38.71 24.38 -6.76
C VAL A 259 -39.25 23.37 -5.76
N ARG A 260 -38.35 22.65 -5.09
CA ARG A 260 -38.70 21.59 -4.14
C ARG A 260 -39.56 22.06 -2.98
N PRO A 261 -39.39 23.27 -2.38
CA PRO A 261 -40.26 23.71 -1.29
C PRO A 261 -41.73 23.80 -1.72
N THR A 262 -41.99 24.25 -2.94
CA THR A 262 -43.34 24.32 -3.50
C THR A 262 -43.87 22.93 -3.82
N LEU A 263 -43.09 22.06 -4.46
CA LEU A 263 -43.52 20.69 -4.77
C LEU A 263 -43.78 19.85 -3.51
N LYS A 264 -42.93 19.99 -2.49
CA LYS A 264 -43.05 19.28 -1.21
C LYS A 264 -44.29 19.73 -0.42
N ALA A 265 -44.69 21.00 -0.54
CA ALA A 265 -45.94 21.49 0.05
C ALA A 265 -47.17 20.78 -0.56
N ASP A 266 -47.07 20.40 -1.83
CA ASP A 266 -48.08 19.65 -2.57
C ASP A 266 -47.85 18.12 -2.55
N GLY A 267 -46.99 17.60 -1.66
CA GLY A 267 -46.75 16.15 -1.51
C GLY A 267 -45.85 15.51 -2.58
N GLY A 268 -45.21 16.31 -3.43
CA GLY A 268 -44.30 15.86 -4.49
C GLY A 268 -42.84 16.28 -4.28
N ASP A 269 -41.95 15.84 -5.18
CA ASP A 269 -40.55 16.27 -5.23
C ASP A 269 -39.98 16.01 -6.65
N VAL A 270 -38.76 16.50 -6.91
CA VAL A 270 -38.06 16.34 -8.19
C VAL A 270 -36.57 16.10 -7.93
N GLU A 271 -35.93 15.21 -8.67
CA GLU A 271 -34.49 14.94 -8.57
C GLU A 271 -33.78 15.22 -9.90
N LEU A 272 -32.61 15.86 -9.85
CA LEU A 272 -31.75 16.00 -11.01
C LEU A 272 -31.07 14.66 -11.32
N VAL A 273 -31.20 14.20 -12.57
CA VAL A 273 -30.58 12.95 -13.04
C VAL A 273 -29.29 13.24 -13.78
N ASP A 274 -29.31 14.17 -14.74
CA ASP A 274 -28.16 14.48 -15.59
C ASP A 274 -28.34 15.83 -16.30
N ILE A 275 -27.26 16.37 -16.87
CA ILE A 275 -27.27 17.57 -17.72
C ILE A 275 -26.47 17.25 -18.98
N LYS A 276 -27.14 17.31 -20.14
CA LYS A 276 -26.54 17.09 -21.46
C LYS A 276 -26.50 18.38 -22.26
N GLU A 277 -25.58 18.45 -23.21
CA GLU A 277 -25.46 19.57 -24.14
C GLU A 277 -25.72 19.02 -25.56
N VAL A 278 -26.78 19.51 -26.21
CA VAL A 278 -27.20 19.08 -27.54
C VAL A 278 -27.52 20.33 -28.35
N ASP A 279 -26.85 20.52 -29.49
CA ASP A 279 -27.06 21.65 -30.41
C ASP A 279 -27.08 23.03 -29.70
N ASP A 280 -26.08 23.30 -28.85
CA ASP A 280 -25.93 24.53 -28.06
C ASP A 280 -27.06 24.79 -27.04
N ILE A 281 -27.86 23.77 -26.69
CA ILE A 281 -28.90 23.82 -25.65
C ILE A 281 -28.57 22.83 -24.53
N PHE A 282 -28.71 23.28 -23.28
CA PHE A 282 -28.54 22.41 -22.11
C PHE A 282 -29.83 21.63 -21.81
N GLU A 283 -29.82 20.32 -22.03
CA GLU A 283 -30.90 19.42 -21.64
C GLU A 283 -30.72 18.94 -20.19
N VAL A 284 -31.56 19.43 -19.29
CA VAL A 284 -31.60 19.07 -17.88
C VAL A 284 -32.59 17.92 -17.69
N LEU A 285 -32.09 16.75 -17.32
CA LEU A 285 -32.87 15.54 -17.13
C LEU A 285 -33.29 15.44 -15.67
N ILE A 286 -34.59 15.42 -15.41
CA ILE A 286 -35.15 15.34 -14.06
C ILE A 286 -36.06 14.13 -13.90
N LYS A 287 -36.23 13.69 -12.66
CA LYS A 287 -37.16 12.63 -12.29
C LYS A 287 -38.10 13.09 -11.19
N TYR A 288 -39.41 12.96 -11.42
CA TYR A 288 -40.40 13.26 -10.38
C TYR A 288 -40.42 12.19 -9.28
N LYS A 289 -40.69 12.64 -8.06
CA LYS A 289 -40.86 11.82 -6.85
C LYS A 289 -42.18 12.19 -6.17
N GLY A 290 -42.69 11.27 -5.35
CA GLY A 290 -43.93 11.48 -4.58
C GLY A 290 -45.16 11.63 -5.48
N GLU A 291 -46.10 12.49 -5.06
CA GLU A 291 -47.37 12.70 -5.75
C GLU A 291 -47.21 13.35 -7.15
N CYS A 292 -46.03 13.95 -7.44
CA CYS A 292 -45.71 14.46 -8.78
C CYS A 292 -45.65 13.38 -9.86
N ILE A 293 -45.54 12.09 -9.51
CA ILE A 293 -45.50 10.99 -10.49
C ILE A 293 -46.86 10.78 -11.16
N SER A 294 -47.96 10.94 -10.42
CA SER A 294 -49.32 10.67 -10.88
C SER A 294 -50.16 11.93 -11.12
N CYS A 295 -49.59 13.13 -10.91
CA CYS A 295 -50.29 14.38 -11.11
C CYS A 295 -50.50 14.68 -12.60
N SER A 296 -51.75 14.91 -13.01
CA SER A 296 -52.11 15.24 -14.41
C SER A 296 -51.42 16.51 -14.97
N MET A 297 -50.88 17.37 -14.09
CA MET A 297 -50.20 18.61 -14.47
C MET A 297 -48.67 18.45 -14.58
N ASN A 298 -48.11 17.29 -14.24
CA ASN A 298 -46.67 17.07 -14.14
C ASN A 298 -45.92 17.24 -15.48
N THR A 299 -46.54 16.91 -16.59
CA THR A 299 -45.95 16.97 -17.95
C THR A 299 -46.20 18.29 -18.66
N THR A 300 -46.97 19.21 -18.06
CA THR A 300 -47.36 20.47 -18.71
C THR A 300 -46.99 21.68 -17.84
N THR A 301 -47.78 21.99 -16.81
CA THR A 301 -47.62 23.23 -16.03
C THR A 301 -46.42 23.18 -15.09
N THR A 302 -46.22 22.05 -14.41
CA THR A 302 -45.12 21.90 -13.45
C THR A 302 -43.76 21.86 -14.16
N LEU A 303 -43.66 21.12 -15.27
CA LEU A 303 -42.44 21.05 -16.07
C LEU A 303 -42.04 22.42 -16.65
N ALA A 304 -43.01 23.15 -17.20
CA ALA A 304 -42.77 24.51 -17.72
C ALA A 304 -42.32 25.47 -16.61
N GLY A 305 -42.92 25.40 -15.42
CA GLY A 305 -42.51 26.24 -14.28
C GLY A 305 -41.08 25.96 -13.80
N ILE A 306 -40.65 24.70 -13.80
CA ILE A 306 -39.27 24.32 -13.46
C ILE A 306 -38.30 24.85 -14.53
N GLU A 307 -38.64 24.66 -15.80
CA GLU A 307 -37.84 25.14 -16.92
C GLU A 307 -37.67 26.67 -16.91
N ASP A 308 -38.76 27.41 -16.70
CA ASP A 308 -38.74 28.88 -16.65
C ASP A 308 -37.91 29.39 -15.47
N MET A 309 -38.04 28.76 -14.30
CA MET A 309 -37.25 29.12 -13.11
C MET A 309 -35.75 28.92 -13.34
N LEU A 310 -35.37 27.76 -13.92
CA LEU A 310 -33.98 27.45 -14.24
C LEU A 310 -33.43 28.42 -15.30
N LYS A 311 -34.17 28.68 -16.38
CA LYS A 311 -33.80 29.67 -17.41
C LYS A 311 -33.58 31.05 -16.81
N PHE A 312 -34.49 31.51 -15.95
CA PHE A 312 -34.43 32.83 -15.33
C PHE A 312 -33.21 32.98 -14.42
N LYS A 313 -32.90 31.97 -13.60
CA LYS A 313 -31.81 32.03 -12.62
C LYS A 313 -30.43 31.79 -13.25
N LEU A 314 -30.34 30.88 -14.23
CA LEU A 314 -29.08 30.51 -14.87
C LEU A 314 -28.73 31.38 -16.08
N LYS A 315 -29.71 32.12 -16.62
CA LYS A 315 -29.57 32.99 -17.80
C LYS A 315 -28.96 32.25 -19.01
N ALA A 316 -29.34 30.99 -19.20
CA ALA A 316 -28.82 30.15 -20.27
C ALA A 316 -29.95 29.44 -21.04
N PRO A 317 -29.73 29.10 -22.32
CA PRO A 317 -30.67 28.31 -23.11
C PRO A 317 -30.66 26.86 -22.61
N LEU A 318 -31.68 26.50 -21.82
CA LEU A 318 -31.86 25.15 -21.31
C LEU A 318 -33.26 24.61 -21.60
N LYS A 319 -33.39 23.29 -21.58
CA LYS A 319 -34.65 22.55 -21.74
C LYS A 319 -34.72 21.49 -20.65
N VAL A 320 -35.87 21.33 -20.01
CA VAL A 320 -36.06 20.33 -18.96
C VAL A 320 -36.84 19.15 -19.52
N THR A 321 -36.27 17.95 -19.40
CA THR A 321 -36.88 16.69 -19.87
C THR A 321 -37.06 15.74 -18.68
N VAL A 322 -38.23 15.11 -18.60
CA VAL A 322 -38.53 14.12 -17.55
C VAL A 322 -38.11 12.73 -18.02
N VAL A 323 -37.41 11.97 -17.17
CA VAL A 323 -36.97 10.59 -17.41
C VAL A 323 -37.53 9.58 -16.40
#